data_AF-A0A349U7G3-F1
#
_entry.id   AF-A0A349U7G3-F1
#
_cell.length_a   1.000
_cell.length_b   1.000
_cell.length_c   1.000
_cell.angle_alpha   90.00
_cell.angle_beta   90.00
_cell.angle_gamma   90.00
#
_symmetry.space_group_name_H-M   'P 1'
#
loop_
_entity.id
_entity.type
_entity.pdbx_description
1 polymer ?
#
loop_
_entity_poly.entity_id
_entity_poly.type
_entity_poly.pdbx_seq_one_letter_code
_entity_poly.pdbx_strand_id
1 'polypeptide(L)' 'MPKKKRSRKANRNRNKRKAPKLSKGKLKCSFCGKPQDMVEKLIAGPKVYICDECVKKCNEIIEQENAKKETKN' A
#
# COMPACT_ATOMS: atom_id res chain seq x y z
N MET A 1 50.82 10.35 -15.89
CA MET A 1 49.75 10.72 -14.91
C MET A 1 48.47 11.14 -15.64
N PRO A 2 47.48 10.25 -15.82
CA PRO A 2 46.19 10.60 -16.43
C PRO A 2 45.08 10.88 -15.40
N LYS A 3 44.47 12.06 -15.50
CA LYS A 3 43.25 12.48 -14.78
C LYS A 3 41.99 12.08 -15.58
N LYS A 4 41.06 11.29 -15.02
CA LYS A 4 39.63 11.24 -15.41
C LYS A 4 38.80 10.78 -14.20
N LYS A 5 38.27 11.69 -13.37
CA LYS A 5 36.95 12.35 -13.42
C LYS A 5 35.74 11.40 -13.59
N ARG A 6 34.86 11.48 -12.58
CA ARG A 6 33.39 11.36 -12.60
C ARG A 6 32.80 9.96 -12.82
N SER A 7 32.07 9.46 -11.82
CA SER A 7 30.60 9.52 -11.85
C SER A 7 29.93 9.00 -10.58
N ARG A 8 29.05 9.84 -10.05
CA ARG A 8 27.99 9.51 -9.09
C ARG A 8 27.07 8.45 -9.71
N LYS A 9 26.72 7.40 -8.96
CA LYS A 9 25.34 6.87 -8.83
C LYS A 9 25.32 5.64 -7.93
N ALA A 10 24.73 5.82 -6.75
CA ALA A 10 24.23 4.72 -5.93
C ALA A 10 23.15 3.98 -6.74
N ASN A 11 23.44 2.76 -7.18
CA ASN A 11 22.43 1.95 -7.85
C ASN A 11 21.55 1.28 -6.80
N ARG A 12 20.55 2.02 -6.33
CA ARG A 12 19.38 1.45 -5.65
C ARG A 12 18.63 0.62 -6.69
N ASN A 13 18.79 -0.70 -6.67
CA ASN A 13 17.70 -1.55 -7.16
C ASN A 13 17.49 -2.77 -6.27
N ARG A 14 16.91 -2.50 -5.10
CA ARG A 14 16.51 -3.47 -4.08
C ARG A 14 15.17 -4.15 -4.40
N ASN A 15 14.87 -4.39 -5.68
CA ASN A 15 13.57 -4.88 -6.12
C ASN A 15 13.65 -5.92 -7.25
N LYS A 16 14.49 -6.95 -7.08
CA LYS A 16 14.22 -8.27 -7.69
C LYS A 16 13.05 -8.91 -6.92
N ARG A 17 11.85 -8.34 -7.04
CA ARG A 17 10.62 -8.94 -6.51
C ARG A 17 10.30 -10.14 -7.38
N LYS A 18 10.68 -11.32 -6.90
CA LYS A 18 10.29 -12.63 -7.44
C LYS A 18 8.79 -12.58 -7.76
N ALA A 19 8.45 -12.68 -9.04
CA ALA A 19 7.07 -12.87 -9.47
C ALA A 19 6.61 -14.24 -8.94
N PRO A 20 5.59 -14.33 -8.07
CA PRO A 20 5.07 -15.62 -7.66
C PRO A 20 4.32 -16.24 -8.85
N LYS A 21 4.56 -17.53 -9.05
CA LYS A 21 3.95 -18.34 -10.11
C LYS A 21 2.43 -18.23 -10.05
N LEU A 22 1.83 -18.15 -11.24
CA LEU A 22 0.41 -18.04 -11.53
C LEU A 22 -0.35 -19.25 -10.96
N SER A 23 -0.80 -19.16 -9.72
CA SER A 23 -1.83 -20.03 -9.15
C SER A 23 -2.95 -19.13 -8.62
N LYS A 24 -3.98 -18.93 -9.47
CA LYS A 24 -5.27 -18.25 -9.19
C LYS A 24 -5.09 -16.90 -8.47
N GLY A 25 -5.04 -15.82 -9.25
CA GLY A 25 -4.77 -14.46 -8.79
C GLY A 25 -5.46 -14.10 -7.47
N LYS A 26 -4.74 -14.22 -6.36
CA LYS A 26 -5.23 -13.86 -5.04
C LYS A 26 -5.53 -12.37 -5.09
N LEU A 27 -6.80 -12.00 -4.94
CA LEU A 27 -7.21 -10.61 -4.80
C LEU A 27 -6.48 -10.04 -3.58
N LYS A 28 -5.95 -8.83 -3.72
CA LYS A 28 -5.17 -8.15 -2.68
C LYS A 28 -5.80 -6.82 -2.39
N CYS A 29 -5.82 -6.44 -1.12
CA CYS A 29 -6.19 -5.09 -0.71
C CYS A 29 -5.25 -4.07 -1.35
N SER A 30 -5.81 -3.06 -2.00
CA SER A 30 -5.08 -1.97 -2.65
C SER A 30 -4.33 -1.07 -1.66
N PHE A 31 -4.72 -1.10 -0.37
CA PHE A 31 -4.16 -0.24 0.67
C PHE A 31 -3.03 -0.91 1.45
N CYS A 32 -3.27 -2.12 1.99
CA CYS A 32 -2.27 -2.84 2.80
C CYS A 32 -1.51 -3.93 2.05
N GLY A 33 -1.95 -4.30 0.84
CA GLY A 33 -1.33 -5.35 0.03
C GLY A 33 -1.60 -6.78 0.51
N LYS A 34 -2.38 -6.96 1.58
CA LYS A 34 -2.74 -8.28 2.11
C LYS A 34 -3.64 -9.04 1.12
N PRO A 35 -3.41 -10.34 0.91
CA PRO A 35 -4.29 -11.18 0.11
C PRO A 35 -5.63 -11.44 0.83
N GLN A 36 -6.65 -11.82 0.06
CA GLN A 36 -7.97 -12.21 0.58
C GLN A 36 -7.89 -13.29 1.68
N ASP A 37 -6.95 -14.23 1.59
CA ASP A 37 -6.79 -15.31 2.58
C ASP A 37 -6.33 -14.80 3.97
N MET A 38 -5.80 -13.58 4.06
CA MET A 38 -5.27 -13.01 5.32
C MET A 38 -6.24 -12.04 6.00
N VAL A 39 -7.41 -11.79 5.41
CA VAL A 39 -8.38 -10.82 5.92
C VAL A 39 -9.75 -11.50 6.05
N GLU A 40 -10.51 -11.12 7.06
CA GLU A 40 -11.85 -11.70 7.26
C GLU A 40 -12.81 -11.27 6.16
N LYS A 41 -12.69 -10.01 5.69
CA LYS A 41 -13.51 -9.48 4.61
C LYS A 41 -12.65 -8.68 3.63
N LEU A 42 -12.82 -8.97 2.35
CA LEU A 42 -12.25 -8.18 1.25
C LEU A 42 -13.39 -7.71 0.34
N ILE A 43 -13.57 -6.40 0.26
CA ILE A 43 -14.60 -5.76 -0.56
C ILE A 43 -13.99 -5.47 -1.93
N ALA A 44 -14.61 -6.01 -2.98
CA ALA A 44 -14.22 -5.79 -4.37
C ALA A 44 -15.10 -4.70 -4.99
N GLY A 45 -14.50 -3.59 -5.38
CA GLY A 45 -15.12 -2.53 -6.18
C GLY A 45 -14.60 -2.53 -7.62
N PRO A 46 -15.16 -1.68 -8.50
CA PRO A 46 -14.63 -1.49 -9.84
C PRO A 46 -13.19 -0.96 -9.76
N LYS A 47 -12.22 -1.83 -10.06
CA LYS A 47 -10.76 -1.58 -10.08
C LYS A 47 -10.07 -1.36 -8.71
N VAL A 48 -10.76 -1.45 -7.59
CA VAL A 48 -10.18 -1.22 -6.24
C VAL A 48 -10.64 -2.31 -5.27
N TYR A 49 -9.76 -2.71 -4.36
CA TYR A 49 -10.06 -3.69 -3.31
C TYR A 49 -9.68 -3.14 -1.94
N ILE A 50 -10.56 -3.28 -0.94
CA ILE A 50 -10.31 -2.82 0.43
C ILE A 50 -10.68 -3.91 1.43
N CYS A 51 -9.84 -4.12 2.46
CA CYS A 51 -10.12 -5.07 3.54
C CYS A 51 -10.73 -4.41 4.77
N ASP A 52 -11.35 -5.19 5.65
CA ASP A 52 -12.00 -4.70 6.87
C ASP A 52 -11.06 -3.92 7.79
N GLU A 53 -9.81 -4.36 7.94
CA GLU A 53 -8.81 -3.65 8.76
C GLU A 53 -8.49 -2.27 8.20
N CYS A 54 -8.44 -2.12 6.88
CA CYS A 54 -8.20 -0.82 6.25
C CYS A 54 -9.40 0.10 6.40
N VAL A 55 -10.62 -0.42 6.32
CA VAL A 55 -11.84 0.36 6.58
C VAL A 55 -11.84 0.88 8.01
N LYS A 56 -11.54 0.05 9.01
CA LYS A 56 -11.45 0.45 10.42
C LYS A 56 -10.45 1.59 10.63
N LYS A 57 -9.23 1.43 10.12
CA LYS A 57 -8.18 2.47 10.20
C LYS A 57 -8.61 3.77 9.53
N CYS A 58 -9.25 3.69 8.37
CA CYS A 58 -9.77 4.87 7.69
C CYS A 58 -10.86 5.56 8.52
N ASN A 59 -11.77 4.80 9.12
CA ASN A 59 -12.81 5.36 9.99
C ASN A 59 -12.21 6.06 11.21
N GLU A 60 -11.24 5.44 11.90
CA GLU A 60 -10.57 6.06 13.06
C GLU A 60 -9.96 7.42 12.70
N ILE A 61 -9.31 7.53 11.54
CA ILE A 61 -8.71 8.78 11.06
C ILE A 61 -9.79 9.82 10.75
N ILE A 62 -10.90 9.41 10.11
CA ILE A 62 -12.01 10.30 9.74
C ILE A 62 -12.75 10.79 10.99
N GLU A 63 -13.02 9.92 11.95
CA GLU A 63 -13.68 10.27 13.21
C GLU A 63 -12.84 11.26 14.02
N GLN A 64 -11.52 11.05 14.10
CA GLN A 64 -10.60 12.00 14.74
C GLN A 64 -10.58 13.37 14.05
N GLU A 65 -10.67 13.41 12.71
CA GLU A 65 -10.76 14.64 11.93
C GLU A 65 -12.10 15.36 12.16
N ASN A 66 -13.21 14.62 12.19
CA ASN A 66 -14.54 15.19 12.38
C ASN A 66 -14.70 15.80 13.77
N ALA A 67 -14.27 15.08 14.82
CA ALA A 67 -14.27 15.59 16.19
C ALA A 67 -13.45 16.88 16.37
N LYS A 68 -12.39 17.06 15.57
CA LYS A 68 -11.58 18.29 15.57
C LYS A 68 -12.24 19.45 14.80
N LYS A 69 -13.12 19.16 13.85
CA LYS A 69 -13.79 20.18 13.03
C LYS A 69 -14.98 20.84 13.73
N GLU A 70 -15.60 20.17 14.71
CA GLU A 70 -16.76 20.70 15.45
C GLU A 70 -16.42 21.81 16.47
N THR A 71 -15.14 22.05 16.78
CA THR A 71 -14.71 23.09 17.75
C THR A 71 -14.34 24.43 17.10
N LYS A 72 -14.67 24.64 15.83
CA LYS A 72 -14.27 25.84 15.08
C LYS A 72 -15.42 26.72 14.59
N ASN A 73 -16.59 26.64 15.22
CA ASN A 73 -17.70 27.55 14.96
C ASN A 73 -18.13 28.31 16.21
#